data_AF-A0A4T0FP65-F1
#
_entry.id   AF-A0A4T0FP65-F1
#
_cell.length_a   1.000
_cell.length_b   1.000
_cell.length_c   1.000
_cell.angle_alpha   90.00
_cell.angle_beta   90.00
_cell.angle_gamma   90.00
#
_symmetry.space_group_name_H-M   'P 1'
#
loop_
_entity.id
_entity.type
_entity.pdbx_description
1 polymer ?
#
loop_
_entity_poly.entity_id
_entity_poly.type
_entity_poly.pdbx_seq_one_letter_code
_entity_poly.pdbx_strand_id
1 'polypeptide(L)'
;MPVNQSELSILESLVNIRNRLTALKKDRTEYIKANDVQSIYSQVIKLITKLNTAREEEDTNTLTQPNRVDTTLDDVMQLLSLFFLTIGKNKESPATYCQLATIRQLLSHLDESGVYTQNDLKPFQDRLSQLSSIINRDRDSNKHPPQMTKFLLRRLEDCERIYTNLVSSLSVLSVELVPIHQRLVTIRRQLAAIVSKDKPQKHEIKPLLEELRKIDSKRQDGKFLGPGGSSVPPGQAILFGLLEECFEIVQDVNARRDDVAIPLKPIFDRLTEIRMQLERLVLTHRWTLRETDLWNYQLSLQEIDKMRVDGKWVDSEGNQPGGQFALLYLLRRCHGLLYRLISSSEPISEELMPISNKLLTVKKCLNEVLKHGNDFTPRDLYPYHLALYQIDNLRKDGKFYSDDGGVPEGQAIVSSHLEECHALIEQMQEGINSSDEDEDVEDEEEDDDISEEILEDGLQPAQPFPTHSAAPAVPPSVTLAPPTSTLASLAIRSSDSGQSTPPATTALNIPPKGFTANAASMERTESTSTSLDTATASQPEH
;
A
#
# COMPACT_ATOMS: atom_id res chain seq x y z
N MET A 1 20.66 5.94 -21.47
CA MET A 1 20.21 7.35 -21.55
C MET A 1 21.43 8.25 -21.49
N PRO A 2 21.45 9.37 -22.25
CA PRO A 2 22.52 10.37 -22.19
C PRO A 2 22.52 11.12 -20.85
N VAL A 3 23.61 11.87 -20.61
CA VAL A 3 23.84 12.76 -19.47
C VAL A 3 24.67 13.96 -19.94
N ASN A 4 24.29 15.18 -19.57
CA ASN A 4 25.07 16.37 -19.90
C ASN A 4 26.33 16.42 -19.02
N GLN A 5 27.45 16.92 -19.55
CA GLN A 5 28.75 16.86 -18.83
C GLN A 5 28.74 17.68 -17.53
N SER A 6 27.96 18.77 -17.52
CA SER A 6 27.59 19.58 -16.36
C SER A 6 26.99 18.76 -15.21
N GLU A 7 26.05 17.86 -15.51
CA GLU A 7 25.28 17.12 -14.52
C GLU A 7 25.98 15.84 -14.00
N LEU A 8 27.09 15.40 -14.60
CA LEU A 8 27.78 14.14 -14.22
C LEU A 8 28.13 14.09 -12.71
N SER A 9 28.65 15.19 -12.16
CA SER A 9 28.98 15.29 -10.73
C SER A 9 27.74 15.22 -9.81
N ILE A 10 26.58 15.66 -10.31
CA ILE A 10 25.29 15.58 -9.62
C ILE A 10 24.78 14.14 -9.65
N LEU A 11 24.90 13.46 -10.80
CA LEU A 11 24.53 12.05 -10.95
C LEU A 11 25.31 11.14 -9.99
N GLU A 12 26.64 11.28 -9.92
CA GLU A 12 27.48 10.51 -8.99
C GLU A 12 27.07 10.76 -7.53
N SER A 13 26.80 12.01 -7.18
CA SER A 13 26.32 12.39 -5.85
C SER A 13 24.95 11.78 -5.52
N LEU A 14 24.01 11.76 -6.47
CA LEU A 14 22.69 11.13 -6.31
C LEU A 14 22.79 9.60 -6.19
N VAL A 15 23.65 8.94 -6.99
CA VAL A 15 23.90 7.50 -6.87
C VAL A 15 24.46 7.16 -5.49
N ASN A 16 25.40 7.95 -4.97
CA ASN A 16 25.94 7.76 -3.63
C ASN A 16 24.89 7.97 -2.52
N ILE A 17 23.99 8.94 -2.67
CA ILE A 17 22.84 9.11 -1.75
C ILE A 17 21.88 7.93 -1.84
N ARG A 18 21.50 7.48 -3.04
CA ARG A 18 20.61 6.31 -3.24
C ARG A 18 21.20 5.06 -2.61
N ASN A 19 22.51 4.85 -2.75
CA ASN A 19 23.21 3.72 -2.13
C ASN A 19 23.19 3.80 -0.60
N ARG A 20 23.39 4.99 -0.01
CA ARG A 20 23.29 5.20 1.46
C ARG A 20 21.87 4.99 1.99
N LEU A 21 20.85 5.52 1.30
CA LEU A 21 19.44 5.26 1.61
C LEU A 21 19.10 3.76 1.50
N THR A 22 19.64 3.07 0.51
CA THR A 22 19.46 1.61 0.33
C THR A 22 20.16 0.81 1.44
N ALA A 23 21.30 1.27 1.95
CA ALA A 23 21.97 0.67 3.10
C ALA A 23 21.16 0.86 4.39
N LEU A 24 20.74 2.10 4.68
CA LEU A 24 19.88 2.43 5.83
C LEU A 24 18.55 1.66 5.82
N LYS A 25 17.98 1.41 4.64
CA LYS A 25 16.77 0.57 4.48
C LYS A 25 17.03 -0.90 4.87
N LYS A 26 18.22 -1.41 4.54
CA LYS A 26 18.60 -2.82 4.79
C LYS A 26 18.97 -3.08 6.24
N ASP A 27 19.43 -2.07 6.97
CA ASP A 27 19.70 -2.22 8.39
C ASP A 27 18.40 -2.47 9.17
N ARG A 28 18.42 -3.48 10.04
CA ARG A 28 17.33 -3.93 10.91
C ARG A 28 17.79 -4.18 12.33
N THR A 29 19.00 -3.72 12.67
CA THR A 29 19.56 -3.82 14.03
C THR A 29 19.04 -2.72 14.94
N GLU A 30 18.75 -1.54 14.36
CA GLU A 30 18.17 -0.39 15.04
C GLU A 30 16.97 0.19 14.26
N TYR A 31 16.16 1.01 14.94
CA TYR A 31 15.14 1.86 14.32
C TYR A 31 15.78 3.01 13.51
N ILE A 32 15.08 3.51 12.49
CA ILE A 32 15.62 4.61 11.68
C ILE A 32 15.49 5.96 12.39
N LYS A 33 16.63 6.46 12.87
CA LYS A 33 16.76 7.77 13.52
C LYS A 33 16.45 8.92 12.56
N ALA A 34 15.61 9.85 13.00
CA ALA A 34 15.20 11.00 12.20
C ALA A 34 16.38 11.88 11.74
N ASN A 35 17.44 11.99 12.56
CA ASN A 35 18.63 12.80 12.27
C ASN A 35 19.38 12.34 11.00
N ASP A 36 19.48 11.03 10.77
CA ASP A 36 20.16 10.48 9.57
C ASP A 36 19.37 10.78 8.29
N VAL A 37 18.04 10.67 8.36
CA VAL A 37 17.14 11.03 7.26
C VAL A 37 17.24 12.53 6.94
N GLN A 38 17.23 13.39 7.96
CA GLN A 38 17.38 14.84 7.78
C GLN A 38 18.76 15.25 7.26
N SER A 39 19.82 14.54 7.65
CA SER A 39 21.18 14.70 7.13
C SER A 39 21.26 14.38 5.63
N ILE A 40 20.60 13.30 5.18
CA ILE A 40 20.51 12.94 3.76
C ILE A 40 19.62 13.91 2.99
N TYR A 41 18.44 14.26 3.52
CA TYR A 41 17.55 15.27 2.94
C TYR A 41 18.27 16.59 2.67
N SER A 42 19.04 17.09 3.64
CA SER A 42 19.84 18.31 3.54
C SER A 42 20.91 18.24 2.42
N GLN A 43 21.35 17.05 2.04
CA GLN A 43 22.29 16.83 0.93
C GLN A 43 21.52 16.79 -0.41
N VAL A 44 20.35 16.15 -0.45
CA VAL A 44 19.46 16.14 -1.64
C VAL A 44 19.02 17.56 -2.01
N ILE A 45 18.65 18.41 -1.05
CA ILE A 45 18.34 19.83 -1.33
C ILE A 45 19.50 20.53 -2.03
N LYS A 46 20.74 20.35 -1.56
CA LYS A 46 21.92 20.99 -2.16
C LYS A 46 22.16 20.52 -3.59
N LEU A 47 21.86 19.25 -3.91
CA LEU A 47 21.93 18.72 -5.28
C LEU A 47 20.79 19.24 -6.16
N ILE A 48 19.55 19.29 -5.67
CA ILE A 48 18.41 19.89 -6.40
C ILE A 48 18.68 21.36 -6.72
N THR A 49 19.24 22.12 -5.77
CA THR A 49 19.62 23.53 -6.01
C THR A 49 20.68 23.64 -7.11
N LYS A 50 21.76 22.85 -7.05
CA LYS A 50 22.79 22.80 -8.12
C LYS A 50 22.21 22.39 -9.48
N LEU A 51 21.31 21.42 -9.50
CA LEU A 51 20.68 20.92 -10.72
C LEU A 51 19.79 21.98 -11.38
N ASN A 52 19.03 22.75 -10.58
CA ASN A 52 18.27 23.89 -11.09
C ASN A 52 19.20 24.95 -11.70
N THR A 53 20.28 25.34 -11.01
CA THR A 53 21.24 26.33 -11.54
C THR A 53 21.90 25.87 -12.84
N ALA A 54 22.38 24.62 -12.91
CA ALA A 54 22.95 24.07 -14.15
C ALA A 54 21.95 24.04 -15.32
N ARG A 55 20.65 23.87 -15.02
CA ARG A 55 19.55 23.90 -16.01
C ARG A 55 18.98 25.31 -16.27
N GLU A 56 19.42 26.32 -15.52
CA GLU A 56 19.17 27.75 -15.78
C GLU A 56 20.31 28.35 -16.63
N GLU A 57 21.47 27.68 -16.70
CA GLU A 57 22.64 28.05 -17.51
C GLU A 57 22.68 27.37 -18.89
N GLU A 58 21.95 26.26 -19.10
CA GLU A 58 21.83 25.56 -20.39
C GLU A 58 20.53 25.95 -21.15
N ASP A 59 20.63 26.13 -22.47
CA ASP A 59 19.50 26.56 -23.32
C ASP A 59 18.26 25.65 -23.21
N THR A 60 17.10 26.26 -22.92
CA THR A 60 15.85 25.56 -22.57
C THR A 60 15.30 24.59 -23.63
N ASN A 61 15.77 24.67 -24.87
CA ASN A 61 15.34 23.80 -25.96
C ASN A 61 15.96 22.38 -25.93
N THR A 62 17.13 22.19 -25.30
CA THR A 62 17.79 20.87 -25.23
C THR A 62 17.42 20.05 -23.99
N LEU A 63 16.87 20.70 -22.96
CA LEU A 63 16.56 20.13 -21.64
C LEU A 63 15.20 19.39 -21.55
N THR A 64 14.51 19.19 -22.67
CA THR A 64 13.12 18.67 -22.69
C THR A 64 12.98 17.16 -22.60
N GLN A 65 14.06 16.38 -22.78
CA GLN A 65 14.01 14.91 -22.63
C GLN A 65 14.46 14.47 -21.22
N PRO A 66 13.70 13.62 -20.52
CA PRO A 66 14.08 13.14 -19.19
C PRO A 66 15.37 12.31 -19.28
N ASN A 67 16.35 12.60 -18.43
CA ASN A 67 17.68 11.99 -18.53
C ASN A 67 17.97 11.05 -17.35
N ARG A 68 19.21 10.51 -17.27
CA ARG A 68 19.59 9.58 -16.20
C ARG A 68 19.58 10.23 -14.80
N VAL A 69 19.82 11.53 -14.72
CA VAL A 69 19.81 12.32 -13.48
C VAL A 69 18.39 12.47 -12.97
N ASP A 70 17.42 12.76 -13.85
CA ASP A 70 15.99 12.79 -13.50
C ASP A 70 15.51 11.44 -12.96
N THR A 71 15.87 10.34 -13.62
CA THR A 71 15.53 8.98 -13.16
C THR A 71 16.18 8.65 -11.81
N THR A 72 17.44 9.04 -11.59
CA THR A 72 18.14 8.78 -10.31
C THR A 72 17.64 9.70 -9.19
N LEU A 73 17.18 10.91 -9.52
CA LEU A 73 16.52 11.83 -8.58
C LEU A 73 15.13 11.31 -8.19
N ASP A 74 14.38 10.72 -9.11
CA ASP A 74 13.11 10.04 -8.82
C ASP A 74 13.32 8.87 -7.83
N ASP A 75 14.29 7.98 -8.09
CA ASP A 75 14.67 6.90 -7.14
C ASP A 75 14.94 7.45 -5.73
N VAL A 76 15.77 8.50 -5.65
CA VAL A 76 16.17 9.13 -4.38
C VAL A 76 14.98 9.78 -3.69
N MET A 77 14.11 10.48 -4.42
CA MET A 77 12.95 11.18 -3.86
C MET A 77 11.83 10.23 -3.43
N GLN A 78 11.58 9.13 -4.16
CA GLN A 78 10.63 8.10 -3.73
C GLN A 78 11.10 7.43 -2.44
N LEU A 79 12.35 6.96 -2.39
CA LEU A 79 12.89 6.28 -1.22
C LEU A 79 13.01 7.23 -0.02
N LEU A 80 13.48 8.47 -0.20
CA LEU A 80 13.53 9.48 0.85
C LEU A 80 12.13 9.85 1.38
N SER A 81 11.13 9.88 0.51
CA SER A 81 9.74 10.12 0.89
C SER A 81 9.18 9.00 1.77
N LEU A 82 9.50 7.73 1.46
CA LEU A 82 9.16 6.61 2.35
C LEU A 82 9.89 6.70 3.70
N PHE A 83 11.16 7.13 3.71
CA PHE A 83 11.88 7.39 4.98
C PHE A 83 11.20 8.46 5.84
N PHE A 84 10.64 9.51 5.24
CA PHE A 84 9.85 10.51 5.97
C PHE A 84 8.55 9.94 6.55
N LEU A 85 7.95 8.90 5.95
CA LEU A 85 6.81 8.19 6.55
C LEU A 85 7.25 7.34 7.74
N THR A 86 8.31 6.55 7.60
CA THR A 86 8.82 5.66 8.67
C THR A 86 9.27 6.40 9.93
N ILE A 87 9.69 7.67 9.82
CA ILE A 87 10.01 8.53 10.99
C ILE A 87 8.81 9.35 11.47
N GLY A 88 7.57 9.01 11.08
CA GLY A 88 6.31 9.65 11.52
C GLY A 88 6.01 11.02 10.90
N LYS A 89 6.86 11.53 9.99
CA LYS A 89 6.78 12.87 9.39
C LYS A 89 5.83 12.95 8.18
N ASN A 90 4.76 12.15 8.19
CA ASN A 90 3.82 11.96 7.08
C ASN A 90 3.03 13.26 6.73
N LYS A 91 3.08 14.25 7.63
CA LYS A 91 2.50 15.58 7.47
C LYS A 91 3.51 16.63 6.98
N GLU A 92 4.72 16.24 6.55
CA GLU A 92 5.74 17.12 5.96
C GLU A 92 5.83 16.95 4.45
N SER A 93 6.18 18.02 3.73
CA SER A 93 6.22 18.05 2.26
C SER A 93 7.02 16.91 1.62
N PRO A 94 8.22 16.51 2.09
CA PRO A 94 8.98 15.41 1.48
C PRO A 94 8.26 14.05 1.56
N ALA A 95 7.37 13.84 2.55
CA ALA A 95 6.56 12.63 2.66
C ALA A 95 5.52 12.49 1.53
N THR A 96 5.18 13.58 0.84
CA THR A 96 4.14 13.58 -0.22
C THR A 96 4.62 12.94 -1.54
N TYR A 97 5.93 12.93 -1.83
CA TYR A 97 6.46 12.59 -3.16
C TYR A 97 6.09 11.18 -3.62
N CYS A 98 6.27 10.18 -2.75
CA CYS A 98 5.97 8.79 -3.03
C CYS A 98 4.48 8.57 -3.38
N GLN A 99 3.59 9.33 -2.73
CA GLN A 99 2.17 9.32 -3.05
C GLN A 99 1.88 10.04 -4.37
N LEU A 100 2.47 11.21 -4.65
CA LEU A 100 2.32 11.90 -5.93
C LEU A 100 2.81 11.05 -7.11
N ALA A 101 3.98 10.40 -7.00
CA ALA A 101 4.51 9.50 -8.01
C ALA A 101 3.57 8.31 -8.27
N THR A 102 3.01 7.71 -7.21
CA THR A 102 2.07 6.58 -7.32
C THR A 102 0.71 7.02 -7.89
N ILE A 103 0.19 8.20 -7.49
CA ILE A 103 -1.03 8.81 -8.05
C ILE A 103 -0.84 9.08 -9.54
N ARG A 104 0.29 9.68 -9.95
CA ARG A 104 0.61 9.92 -11.37
C ARG A 104 0.52 8.62 -12.18
N GLN A 105 1.20 7.56 -11.74
CA GLN A 105 1.18 6.27 -12.44
C GLN A 105 -0.25 5.71 -12.53
N LEU A 106 -1.03 5.79 -11.44
CA LEU A 106 -2.42 5.34 -11.44
C LEU A 106 -3.31 6.14 -12.39
N LEU A 107 -3.18 7.47 -12.43
CA LEU A 107 -3.93 8.32 -13.36
C LEU A 107 -3.55 8.05 -14.82
N SER A 108 -2.26 7.95 -15.14
CA SER A 108 -1.79 7.52 -16.48
C SER A 108 -2.35 6.14 -16.88
N HIS A 109 -2.38 5.19 -15.94
CA HIS A 109 -2.93 3.86 -16.13
C HIS A 109 -4.48 3.82 -16.26
N LEU A 110 -5.19 4.84 -15.80
CA LEU A 110 -6.60 5.03 -16.10
C LEU A 110 -6.75 5.57 -17.52
N ASP A 111 -6.00 6.62 -17.86
CA ASP A 111 -5.99 7.30 -19.16
C ASP A 111 -5.71 6.33 -20.32
N GLU A 112 -4.63 5.56 -20.22
CA GLU A 112 -4.20 4.51 -21.16
C GLU A 112 -5.32 3.48 -21.46
N SER A 113 -6.28 3.32 -20.56
CA SER A 113 -7.21 2.18 -20.58
C SER A 113 -8.68 2.52 -20.83
N GLY A 114 -9.10 3.77 -20.58
CA GLY A 114 -10.50 4.19 -20.62
C GLY A 114 -11.41 3.63 -19.50
N VAL A 115 -10.90 2.86 -18.53
CA VAL A 115 -11.73 2.08 -17.58
C VAL A 115 -12.00 2.78 -16.24
N TYR A 116 -12.55 4.00 -16.28
CA TYR A 116 -12.78 4.84 -15.11
C TYR A 116 -14.16 5.50 -15.08
N THR A 117 -14.67 5.78 -13.89
CA THR A 117 -15.89 6.55 -13.64
C THR A 117 -15.57 7.75 -12.75
N GLN A 118 -16.48 8.73 -12.67
CA GLN A 118 -16.31 9.89 -11.79
C GLN A 118 -16.11 9.51 -10.31
N ASN A 119 -16.71 8.40 -9.88
CA ASN A 119 -16.56 7.86 -8.52
C ASN A 119 -15.15 7.27 -8.27
N ASP A 120 -14.46 6.78 -9.31
CA ASP A 120 -13.07 6.31 -9.20
C ASP A 120 -12.08 7.48 -9.20
N LEU A 121 -12.41 8.59 -9.88
CA LEU A 121 -11.57 9.78 -9.94
C LEU A 121 -11.63 10.59 -8.64
N LYS A 122 -12.78 10.68 -7.97
CA LYS A 122 -12.97 11.51 -6.77
C LYS A 122 -11.94 11.27 -5.64
N PRO A 123 -11.60 10.03 -5.23
CA PRO A 123 -10.58 9.80 -4.21
C PRO A 123 -9.20 10.37 -4.55
N PHE A 124 -8.85 10.50 -5.83
CA PHE A 124 -7.62 11.17 -6.25
C PHE A 124 -7.72 12.70 -6.13
N GLN A 125 -8.87 13.29 -6.42
CA GLN A 125 -9.14 14.73 -6.21
C GLN A 125 -9.03 15.10 -4.73
N ASP A 126 -9.69 14.33 -3.86
CA ASP A 126 -9.70 14.52 -2.41
C ASP A 126 -8.26 14.38 -1.87
N ARG A 127 -7.47 13.41 -2.36
CA ARG A 127 -6.08 13.24 -1.92
C ARG A 127 -5.12 14.29 -2.49
N LEU A 128 -5.22 14.67 -3.76
CA LEU A 128 -4.39 15.74 -4.34
C LEU A 128 -4.61 17.07 -3.60
N SER A 129 -5.86 17.37 -3.23
CA SER A 129 -6.21 18.53 -2.41
C SER A 129 -5.55 18.49 -1.01
N GLN A 130 -5.51 17.33 -0.36
CA GLN A 130 -4.81 17.14 0.92
C GLN A 130 -3.28 17.30 0.79
N LEU A 131 -2.68 16.74 -0.27
CA LEU A 131 -1.24 16.87 -0.52
C LEU A 131 -0.86 18.32 -0.86
N SER A 132 -1.70 19.03 -1.63
CA SER A 132 -1.55 20.46 -1.93
C SER A 132 -1.61 21.31 -0.65
N SER A 133 -2.52 21.01 0.28
CA SER A 133 -2.61 21.67 1.58
C SER A 133 -1.33 21.49 2.42
N ILE A 134 -0.76 20.27 2.46
CA ILE A 134 0.52 19.99 3.15
C ILE A 134 1.66 20.84 2.54
N ILE A 135 1.82 20.80 1.22
CA ILE A 135 2.94 21.45 0.52
C ILE A 135 2.85 22.98 0.63
N ASN A 136 1.66 23.57 0.52
CA ASN A 136 1.48 25.02 0.65
C ASN A 136 1.64 25.49 2.10
N ARG A 137 1.10 24.78 3.10
CA ARG A 137 1.30 25.15 4.51
C ARG A 137 2.79 25.16 4.90
N ASP A 138 3.56 24.17 4.45
CA ASP A 138 5.00 24.08 4.73
C ASP A 138 5.82 25.13 3.95
N ARG A 139 5.35 25.53 2.76
CA ARG A 139 5.90 26.66 1.99
C ARG A 139 5.67 27.98 2.72
N ASP A 140 4.45 28.25 3.15
CA ASP A 140 4.06 29.53 3.77
C ASP A 140 4.71 29.69 5.16
N SER A 141 4.82 28.60 5.92
CA SER A 141 5.59 28.55 7.17
C SER A 141 7.12 28.48 6.97
N ASN A 142 7.61 28.46 5.72
CA ASN A 142 9.03 28.34 5.35
C ASN A 142 9.75 27.13 6.00
N LYS A 143 9.00 26.05 6.30
CA LYS A 143 9.50 24.85 6.97
C LYS A 143 10.52 24.06 6.13
N HIS A 144 10.41 24.16 4.80
CA HIS A 144 11.32 23.51 3.87
C HIS A 144 11.86 24.52 2.84
N PRO A 145 13.11 24.36 2.36
CA PRO A 145 13.69 25.25 1.34
C PRO A 145 12.82 25.36 0.09
N PRO A 146 12.70 26.56 -0.52
CA PRO A 146 11.74 26.82 -1.59
C PRO A 146 11.96 25.98 -2.86
N GLN A 147 13.15 25.42 -3.05
CA GLN A 147 13.44 24.46 -4.12
C GLN A 147 12.63 23.16 -3.97
N MET A 148 12.41 22.68 -2.74
CA MET A 148 11.65 21.46 -2.46
C MET A 148 10.15 21.68 -2.67
N THR A 149 9.59 22.75 -2.13
CA THR A 149 8.15 23.03 -2.29
C THR A 149 7.80 23.37 -3.73
N LYS A 150 8.64 24.12 -4.47
CA LYS A 150 8.48 24.31 -5.92
C LYS A 150 8.57 23.00 -6.72
N PHE A 151 9.49 22.11 -6.37
CA PHE A 151 9.63 20.81 -7.04
C PHE A 151 8.39 19.92 -6.82
N LEU A 152 7.85 19.90 -5.60
CA LEU A 152 6.65 19.15 -5.25
C LEU A 152 5.38 19.74 -5.88
N LEU A 153 5.23 21.06 -5.92
CA LEU A 153 4.11 21.72 -6.60
C LEU A 153 4.09 21.38 -8.11
N ARG A 154 5.23 21.44 -8.81
CA ARG A 154 5.32 20.99 -10.22
C ARG A 154 4.91 19.53 -10.42
N ARG A 155 5.21 18.65 -9.46
CA ARG A 155 4.78 17.23 -9.50
C ARG A 155 3.30 17.03 -9.17
N LEU A 156 2.71 17.93 -8.39
CA LEU A 156 1.28 17.98 -8.11
C LEU A 156 0.49 18.52 -9.30
N GLU A 157 0.95 19.62 -9.92
CA GLU A 157 0.44 20.18 -11.18
C GLU A 157 0.46 19.13 -12.32
N ASP A 158 1.54 18.35 -12.43
CA ASP A 158 1.64 17.21 -13.35
C ASP A 158 0.51 16.18 -13.14
N CYS A 159 0.09 15.92 -11.90
CA CYS A 159 -1.00 14.99 -11.57
C CYS A 159 -2.37 15.61 -11.80
N GLU A 160 -2.57 16.86 -11.38
CA GLU A 160 -3.82 17.61 -11.56
C GLU A 160 -4.16 17.82 -13.04
N ARG A 161 -3.15 18.00 -13.91
CA ARG A 161 -3.34 18.05 -15.37
C ARG A 161 -3.90 16.73 -15.92
N ILE A 162 -3.33 15.58 -15.53
CA ILE A 162 -3.82 14.27 -15.98
C ILE A 162 -5.24 14.03 -15.42
N TYR A 163 -5.46 14.32 -14.14
CA TYR A 163 -6.80 14.25 -13.52
C TYR A 163 -7.82 15.11 -14.27
N THR A 164 -7.46 16.35 -14.64
CA THR A 164 -8.35 17.27 -15.35
C THR A 164 -8.72 16.72 -16.73
N ASN A 165 -7.75 16.15 -17.47
CA ASN A 165 -8.02 15.47 -18.74
C ASN A 165 -9.02 14.31 -18.58
N LEU A 166 -8.84 13.47 -17.53
CA LEU A 166 -9.73 12.35 -17.21
C LEU A 166 -11.16 12.80 -16.80
N VAL A 167 -11.29 13.97 -16.18
CA VAL A 167 -12.62 14.57 -15.89
C VAL A 167 -13.24 15.15 -17.17
N SER A 168 -12.43 15.77 -18.03
CA SER A 168 -12.88 16.33 -19.31
C SER A 168 -13.30 15.27 -20.33
N SER A 169 -12.69 14.08 -20.34
CA SER A 169 -13.14 12.97 -21.19
C SER A 169 -14.52 12.44 -20.77
N LEU A 170 -14.77 12.34 -19.46
CA LEU A 170 -16.07 11.93 -18.91
C LEU A 170 -17.17 12.98 -19.06
N SER A 171 -16.85 14.28 -19.08
CA SER A 171 -17.88 15.34 -19.15
C SER A 171 -18.64 15.37 -20.50
N VAL A 172 -18.13 14.67 -21.51
CA VAL A 172 -18.80 14.44 -22.81
C VAL A 172 -19.97 13.43 -22.68
N LEU A 173 -20.01 12.63 -21.61
CA LEU A 173 -21.07 11.66 -21.37
C LEU A 173 -22.36 12.35 -20.92
N SER A 174 -23.40 12.23 -21.75
CA SER A 174 -24.78 12.55 -21.35
C SER A 174 -25.26 11.67 -20.18
N VAL A 175 -26.10 12.26 -19.31
CA VAL A 175 -26.60 11.65 -18.07
C VAL A 175 -27.25 10.27 -18.30
N GLU A 176 -27.92 10.10 -19.44
CA GLU A 176 -28.57 8.86 -19.86
C GLU A 176 -27.60 7.70 -20.14
N LEU A 177 -26.39 8.02 -20.61
CA LEU A 177 -25.34 7.04 -20.90
C LEU A 177 -24.49 6.69 -19.67
N VAL A 178 -24.47 7.55 -18.63
CA VAL A 178 -23.66 7.33 -17.42
C VAL A 178 -23.94 5.98 -16.74
N PRO A 179 -25.19 5.52 -16.53
CA PRO A 179 -25.46 4.20 -15.95
C PRO A 179 -24.98 3.03 -16.84
N ILE A 180 -25.08 3.17 -18.16
CA ILE A 180 -24.62 2.15 -19.11
C ILE A 180 -23.09 2.09 -19.09
N HIS A 181 -22.42 3.24 -19.13
CA HIS A 181 -20.97 3.37 -19.02
C HIS A 181 -20.44 2.77 -17.70
N GLN A 182 -21.03 3.14 -16.56
CA GLN A 182 -20.69 2.56 -15.25
C GLN A 182 -20.84 1.03 -15.23
N ARG A 183 -21.88 0.48 -15.87
CA ARG A 183 -22.07 -0.96 -15.95
C ARG A 183 -21.06 -1.65 -16.86
N LEU A 184 -20.73 -1.07 -18.01
CA LEU A 184 -19.66 -1.57 -18.89
C LEU A 184 -18.29 -1.55 -18.20
N VAL A 185 -17.95 -0.47 -17.49
CA VAL A 185 -16.74 -0.39 -16.65
C VAL A 185 -16.74 -1.48 -15.57
N THR A 186 -17.89 -1.76 -14.96
CA THR A 186 -18.03 -2.86 -13.97
C THR A 186 -17.77 -4.23 -14.60
N ILE A 187 -18.37 -4.52 -15.76
CA ILE A 187 -18.18 -5.80 -16.47
C ILE A 187 -16.72 -5.96 -16.90
N ARG A 188 -16.08 -4.91 -17.46
CA ARG A 188 -14.67 -4.94 -17.85
C ARG A 188 -13.74 -5.23 -16.65
N ARG A 189 -14.05 -4.71 -15.46
CA ARG A 189 -13.32 -5.02 -14.22
C ARG A 189 -13.54 -6.46 -13.75
N GLN A 190 -14.75 -7.00 -13.88
CA GLN A 190 -15.06 -8.39 -13.57
C GLN A 190 -14.34 -9.35 -14.54
N LEU A 191 -14.35 -9.06 -15.85
CA LEU A 191 -13.57 -9.79 -16.86
C LEU A 191 -12.07 -9.74 -16.54
N ALA A 192 -11.51 -8.56 -16.26
CA ALA A 192 -10.10 -8.42 -15.91
C ALA A 192 -9.70 -9.24 -14.66
N ALA A 193 -10.56 -9.26 -13.64
CA ALA A 193 -10.35 -10.08 -12.45
C ALA A 193 -10.36 -11.59 -12.77
N ILE A 194 -11.29 -12.07 -13.60
CA ILE A 194 -11.35 -13.48 -14.05
C ILE A 194 -10.09 -13.85 -14.83
N VAL A 195 -9.67 -13.00 -15.77
CA VAL A 195 -8.51 -13.21 -16.66
C VAL A 195 -7.16 -13.13 -15.92
N SER A 196 -7.14 -12.53 -14.73
CA SER A 196 -5.95 -12.48 -13.86
C SER A 196 -5.76 -13.71 -12.95
N LYS A 197 -6.65 -14.70 -13.02
CA LYS A 197 -6.52 -15.99 -12.33
C LYS A 197 -5.71 -16.96 -13.18
N ASP A 198 -4.91 -17.82 -12.54
CA ASP A 198 -4.14 -18.87 -13.22
C ASP A 198 -5.00 -19.84 -14.04
N LYS A 199 -6.30 -19.94 -13.74
CA LYS A 199 -7.30 -20.74 -14.46
C LYS A 199 -8.66 -20.01 -14.48
N PRO A 200 -8.95 -19.16 -15.50
CA PRO A 200 -10.25 -18.49 -15.64
C PRO A 200 -11.39 -19.50 -15.82
N GLN A 201 -12.39 -19.48 -14.94
CA GLN A 201 -13.47 -20.47 -15.00
C GLN A 201 -14.55 -20.02 -15.97
N LYS A 202 -14.71 -20.72 -17.11
CA LYS A 202 -15.60 -20.31 -18.22
C LYS A 202 -17.09 -20.19 -17.84
N HIS A 203 -17.52 -20.66 -16.67
CA HIS A 203 -18.87 -20.42 -16.15
C HIS A 203 -19.04 -19.01 -15.57
N GLU A 204 -17.99 -18.37 -15.04
CA GLU A 204 -18.01 -16.98 -14.53
C GLU A 204 -18.21 -15.95 -15.66
N ILE A 205 -17.82 -16.32 -16.89
CA ILE A 205 -17.86 -15.46 -18.07
C ILE A 205 -19.25 -15.43 -18.74
N LYS A 206 -20.00 -16.54 -18.67
CA LYS A 206 -21.35 -16.64 -19.25
C LYS A 206 -22.33 -15.54 -18.82
N PRO A 207 -22.53 -15.25 -17.51
CA PRO A 207 -23.45 -14.19 -17.10
C PRO A 207 -23.00 -12.80 -17.57
N LEU A 208 -21.69 -12.56 -17.66
CA LEU A 208 -21.13 -11.31 -18.19
C LEU A 208 -21.41 -11.17 -19.70
N LEU A 209 -21.23 -12.24 -20.48
CA LEU A 209 -21.58 -12.25 -21.92
C LEU A 209 -23.08 -12.04 -22.16
N GLU A 210 -23.94 -12.65 -21.35
CA GLU A 210 -25.38 -12.39 -21.40
C GLU A 210 -25.73 -10.95 -21.07
N GLU A 211 -25.02 -10.33 -20.13
CA GLU A 211 -25.23 -8.93 -19.77
C GLU A 211 -24.71 -7.95 -20.84
N LEU A 212 -23.55 -8.22 -21.43
CA LEU A 212 -23.04 -7.46 -22.58
C LEU A 212 -24.05 -7.48 -23.74
N ARG A 213 -24.67 -8.64 -24.01
CA ARG A 213 -25.76 -8.77 -24.99
C ARG A 213 -27.03 -7.99 -24.58
N LYS A 214 -27.40 -7.97 -23.29
CA LYS A 214 -28.52 -7.16 -22.75
C LYS A 214 -28.23 -5.65 -22.74
N ILE A 215 -26.97 -5.24 -22.88
CA ILE A 215 -26.58 -3.84 -23.09
C ILE A 215 -26.60 -3.52 -24.60
N ASP A 216 -26.00 -4.37 -25.43
CA ASP A 216 -25.99 -4.19 -26.89
C ASP A 216 -27.42 -4.15 -27.48
N SER A 217 -28.33 -5.01 -26.99
CA SER A 217 -29.73 -5.03 -27.41
C SER A 217 -30.56 -3.79 -27.02
N LYS A 218 -29.96 -2.80 -26.34
CA LYS A 218 -30.58 -1.47 -26.11
C LYS A 218 -30.23 -0.47 -27.20
N ARG A 219 -29.32 -0.82 -28.11
CA ARG A 219 -28.96 -0.01 -29.28
C ARG A 219 -30.01 -0.18 -30.38
N GLN A 220 -30.28 0.90 -31.09
CA GLN A 220 -31.05 0.93 -32.34
C GLN A 220 -30.13 1.49 -33.42
N ASP A 221 -30.01 0.81 -34.56
CA ASP A 221 -29.02 1.10 -35.62
C ASP A 221 -27.59 1.33 -35.09
N GLY A 222 -27.18 0.51 -34.11
CA GLY A 222 -25.87 0.55 -33.46
C GLY A 222 -25.68 1.65 -32.41
N LYS A 223 -26.68 2.49 -32.15
CA LYS A 223 -26.60 3.67 -31.26
C LYS A 223 -27.53 3.56 -30.07
N PHE A 224 -27.12 4.05 -28.90
CA PHE A 224 -28.06 4.27 -27.80
C PHE A 224 -28.86 5.55 -28.08
N LEU A 225 -30.19 5.49 -27.99
CA LEU A 225 -31.07 6.64 -28.20
C LEU A 225 -31.56 7.21 -26.87
N GLY A 226 -31.85 8.51 -26.84
CA GLY A 226 -32.43 9.19 -25.69
C GLY A 226 -33.94 8.93 -25.50
N PRO A 227 -34.57 9.54 -24.49
CA PRO A 227 -36.00 9.46 -24.22
C PRO A 227 -36.85 9.67 -25.48
N GLY A 228 -37.81 8.76 -25.71
CA GLY A 228 -38.67 8.79 -26.89
C GLY A 228 -37.95 8.56 -28.22
N GLY A 229 -36.73 8.02 -28.22
CA GLY A 229 -35.96 7.71 -29.45
C GLY A 229 -35.55 8.93 -30.28
N SER A 230 -35.73 10.14 -29.75
CA SER A 230 -35.75 11.39 -30.54
C SER A 230 -34.38 11.99 -30.81
N SER A 231 -33.31 11.48 -30.20
CA SER A 231 -31.94 11.96 -30.37
C SER A 231 -30.91 10.87 -30.08
N VAL A 232 -29.67 11.11 -30.53
CA VAL A 232 -28.48 10.32 -30.16
C VAL A 232 -27.71 11.12 -29.10
N PRO A 233 -27.73 10.72 -27.82
CA PRO A 233 -27.07 11.46 -26.75
C PRO A 233 -25.53 11.50 -26.91
N PRO A 234 -24.83 12.60 -26.55
CA PRO A 234 -23.38 12.70 -26.67
C PRO A 234 -22.64 11.71 -25.76
N GLY A 235 -21.43 11.31 -26.18
CA GLY A 235 -20.56 10.35 -25.49
C GLY A 235 -20.58 8.91 -26.05
N GLN A 236 -21.39 8.62 -27.08
CA GLN A 236 -21.56 7.26 -27.65
C GLN A 236 -20.26 6.50 -27.92
N ALA A 237 -19.24 7.18 -28.49
CA ALA A 237 -18.00 6.54 -28.92
C ALA A 237 -17.26 5.83 -27.77
N ILE A 238 -17.34 6.40 -26.56
CA ILE A 238 -16.76 5.82 -25.34
C ILE A 238 -17.46 4.49 -25.01
N LEU A 239 -18.80 4.45 -25.04
CA LEU A 239 -19.59 3.24 -24.81
C LEU A 239 -19.52 2.24 -25.98
N PHE A 240 -19.18 2.72 -27.17
CA PHE A 240 -19.01 1.88 -28.35
C PHE A 240 -17.74 1.04 -28.21
N GLY A 241 -16.57 1.70 -28.18
CA GLY A 241 -15.28 1.03 -28.00
C GLY A 241 -15.20 0.22 -26.71
N LEU A 242 -15.71 0.75 -25.59
CA LEU A 242 -15.73 0.01 -24.32
C LEU A 242 -16.57 -1.28 -24.39
N LEU A 243 -17.64 -1.33 -25.19
CA LEU A 243 -18.41 -2.57 -25.37
C LEU A 243 -17.73 -3.53 -26.35
N GLU A 244 -17.13 -3.01 -27.44
CA GLU A 244 -16.33 -3.82 -28.37
C GLU A 244 -15.17 -4.50 -27.64
N GLU A 245 -14.35 -3.74 -26.89
CA GLU A 245 -13.28 -4.29 -26.05
C GLU A 245 -13.79 -5.37 -25.07
N CYS A 246 -14.98 -5.19 -24.47
CA CYS A 246 -15.56 -6.20 -23.59
C CYS A 246 -15.95 -7.48 -24.34
N PHE A 247 -16.47 -7.39 -25.57
CA PHE A 247 -16.74 -8.56 -26.41
C PHE A 247 -15.45 -9.22 -26.90
N GLU A 248 -14.44 -8.44 -27.31
CA GLU A 248 -13.12 -8.93 -27.68
C GLU A 248 -12.49 -9.71 -26.52
N ILE A 249 -12.46 -9.16 -25.30
CA ILE A 249 -11.95 -9.85 -24.10
C ILE A 249 -12.70 -11.17 -23.88
N VAL A 250 -14.04 -11.19 -24.00
CA VAL A 250 -14.81 -12.43 -23.85
C VAL A 250 -14.49 -13.44 -24.96
N GLN A 251 -14.29 -13.01 -26.20
CA GLN A 251 -13.88 -13.87 -27.29
C GLN A 251 -12.47 -14.44 -27.08
N ASP A 252 -11.52 -13.59 -26.70
CA ASP A 252 -10.12 -13.93 -26.40
C ASP A 252 -10.02 -15.03 -25.34
N VAL A 253 -10.82 -14.93 -24.27
CA VAL A 253 -10.78 -15.88 -23.13
C VAL A 253 -11.56 -17.16 -23.42
N ASN A 254 -12.57 -17.11 -24.30
CA ASN A 254 -13.19 -18.34 -24.79
C ASN A 254 -12.26 -19.10 -25.76
N ALA A 255 -11.54 -18.39 -26.62
CA ALA A 255 -10.63 -18.94 -27.62
C ALA A 255 -9.30 -19.46 -27.01
N ARG A 256 -8.73 -18.76 -26.02
CA ARG A 256 -7.54 -19.22 -25.30
C ARG A 256 -7.84 -20.46 -24.45
N ARG A 257 -6.86 -21.36 -24.37
CA ARG A 257 -6.86 -22.51 -23.45
C ARG A 257 -6.28 -22.09 -22.10
N ASP A 258 -6.89 -21.09 -21.49
CA ASP A 258 -6.67 -20.64 -20.12
C ASP A 258 -5.27 -20.05 -19.78
N ASP A 259 -4.23 -20.35 -20.57
CA ASP A 259 -2.84 -19.90 -20.38
C ASP A 259 -2.49 -18.54 -21.02
N VAL A 260 -1.58 -17.81 -20.35
CA VAL A 260 -0.84 -16.66 -20.88
C VAL A 260 0.29 -17.14 -21.80
N ALA A 261 0.57 -16.42 -22.89
CA ALA A 261 1.62 -16.81 -23.84
C ALA A 261 3.01 -16.95 -23.18
N ILE A 262 3.78 -17.95 -23.61
CA ILE A 262 5.05 -18.35 -22.99
C ILE A 262 6.04 -17.18 -22.78
N PRO A 263 6.24 -16.23 -23.73
CA PRO A 263 7.13 -15.08 -23.51
C PRO A 263 6.70 -14.15 -22.38
N LEU A 264 5.39 -14.03 -22.12
CA LEU A 264 4.83 -13.17 -21.07
C LEU A 264 4.73 -13.87 -19.71
N LYS A 265 4.77 -15.20 -19.66
CA LYS A 265 4.56 -15.96 -18.42
C LYS A 265 5.51 -15.54 -17.27
N PRO A 266 6.82 -15.31 -17.48
CA PRO A 266 7.70 -14.81 -16.40
C PRO A 266 7.27 -13.46 -15.81
N ILE A 267 6.67 -12.58 -16.62
CA ILE A 267 6.18 -11.27 -16.19
C ILE A 267 4.85 -11.44 -15.42
N PHE A 268 3.94 -12.28 -15.94
CA PHE A 268 2.69 -12.63 -15.25
C PHE A 268 2.95 -13.26 -13.88
N ASP A 269 3.85 -14.24 -13.80
CA ASP A 269 4.19 -14.93 -12.56
C ASP A 269 4.82 -13.96 -11.53
N ARG A 270 5.73 -13.07 -11.97
CA ARG A 270 6.30 -12.01 -11.12
C ARG A 270 5.23 -11.02 -10.63
N LEU A 271 4.29 -10.62 -11.48
CA LEU A 271 3.19 -9.73 -11.11
C LEU A 271 2.19 -10.39 -10.14
N THR A 272 1.88 -11.66 -10.32
CA THR A 272 0.98 -12.43 -9.44
C THR A 272 1.59 -12.62 -8.05
N GLU A 273 2.90 -12.92 -7.95
CA GLU A 273 3.58 -13.00 -6.65
C GLU A 273 3.63 -11.63 -5.96
N ILE A 274 3.97 -10.55 -6.67
CA ILE A 274 3.93 -9.18 -6.13
C ILE A 274 2.52 -8.84 -5.63
N ARG A 275 1.47 -9.17 -6.39
CA ARG A 275 0.07 -8.98 -5.97
C ARG A 275 -0.20 -9.72 -4.66
N MET A 276 0.15 -11.00 -4.56
CA MET A 276 -0.12 -11.82 -3.37
C MET A 276 0.64 -11.31 -2.14
N GLN A 277 1.89 -10.88 -2.30
CA GLN A 277 2.66 -10.27 -1.21
C GLN A 277 2.04 -8.93 -0.75
N LEU A 278 1.64 -8.05 -1.67
CA LEU A 278 0.97 -6.79 -1.35
C LEU A 278 -0.43 -6.98 -0.75
N GLU A 279 -1.22 -7.96 -1.21
CA GLU A 279 -2.54 -8.28 -0.65
C GLU A 279 -2.42 -8.84 0.77
N ARG A 280 -1.41 -9.67 1.04
CA ARG A 280 -1.06 -10.08 2.41
C ARG A 280 -0.70 -8.87 3.28
N LEU A 281 0.17 -7.97 2.81
CA LEU A 281 0.55 -6.77 3.57
C LEU A 281 -0.64 -5.83 3.86
N VAL A 282 -1.60 -5.70 2.94
CA VAL A 282 -2.83 -4.92 3.17
C VAL A 282 -3.69 -5.56 4.28
N LEU A 283 -3.76 -6.89 4.34
CA LEU A 283 -4.51 -7.61 5.39
C LEU A 283 -3.78 -7.60 6.74
N THR A 284 -2.45 -7.68 6.75
CA THR A 284 -1.62 -7.87 7.96
C THR A 284 -0.82 -6.61 8.36
N HIS A 285 -1.23 -5.43 7.93
CA HIS A 285 -0.46 -4.16 7.97
C HIS A 285 0.13 -3.73 9.32
N ARG A 286 -0.37 -4.29 10.44
CA ARG A 286 -0.40 -3.63 11.75
C ARG A 286 0.77 -3.89 12.71
N TRP A 287 1.89 -4.53 12.31
CA TRP A 287 2.88 -5.00 13.31
C TRP A 287 4.36 -4.83 12.95
N THR A 288 4.78 -5.02 11.69
CA THR A 288 6.21 -5.11 11.32
C THR A 288 6.60 -4.51 9.96
N LEU A 289 5.66 -3.90 9.23
CA LEU A 289 5.97 -3.28 7.94
C LEU A 289 6.63 -1.91 8.16
N ARG A 290 7.83 -1.75 7.61
CA ARG A 290 8.51 -0.45 7.49
C ARG A 290 8.16 0.12 6.11
N GLU A 291 7.67 1.35 6.00
CA GLU A 291 7.18 1.92 4.72
C GLU A 291 8.25 1.90 3.64
N THR A 292 9.53 2.08 4.02
CA THR A 292 10.65 1.94 3.07
C THR A 292 10.67 0.61 2.32
N ASP A 293 10.12 -0.50 2.86
CA ASP A 293 10.01 -1.78 2.13
C ASP A 293 9.16 -1.73 0.87
N LEU A 294 8.21 -0.80 0.81
CA LEU A 294 7.39 -0.57 -0.38
C LEU A 294 8.25 -0.18 -1.60
N TRP A 295 9.46 0.36 -1.38
CA TRP A 295 10.45 0.64 -2.42
C TRP A 295 10.82 -0.58 -3.27
N ASN A 296 10.97 -1.77 -2.67
CA ASN A 296 11.32 -2.99 -3.41
C ASN A 296 10.22 -3.36 -4.43
N TYR A 297 8.96 -3.12 -4.06
CA TYR A 297 7.80 -3.36 -4.92
C TYR A 297 7.65 -2.24 -5.96
N GLN A 298 7.86 -0.97 -5.59
CA GLN A 298 7.89 0.16 -6.55
C GLN A 298 8.90 -0.07 -7.67
N LEU A 299 10.15 -0.36 -7.31
CA LEU A 299 11.20 -0.62 -8.30
C LEU A 299 10.86 -1.82 -9.18
N SER A 300 10.34 -2.92 -8.60
CA SER A 300 9.91 -4.10 -9.36
C SER A 300 8.77 -3.82 -10.34
N LEU A 301 7.80 -2.99 -9.96
CA LEU A 301 6.69 -2.61 -10.84
C LEU A 301 7.15 -1.64 -11.93
N GLN A 302 8.02 -0.66 -11.59
CA GLN A 302 8.65 0.22 -12.57
C GLN A 302 9.52 -0.54 -13.58
N GLU A 303 10.27 -1.56 -13.15
CA GLU A 303 11.04 -2.43 -14.07
C GLU A 303 10.11 -3.12 -15.07
N ILE A 304 9.02 -3.71 -14.60
CA ILE A 304 8.02 -4.40 -15.44
C ILE A 304 7.33 -3.42 -16.40
N ASP A 305 7.02 -2.20 -15.95
CA ASP A 305 6.45 -1.14 -16.78
C ASP A 305 7.45 -0.65 -17.86
N LYS A 306 8.73 -0.50 -17.49
CA LYS A 306 9.84 -0.13 -18.41
C LYS A 306 10.16 -1.22 -19.46
N MET A 307 9.59 -2.42 -19.35
CA MET A 307 9.65 -3.46 -20.40
C MET A 307 8.58 -3.26 -21.51
N ARG A 308 7.70 -2.26 -21.39
CA ARG A 308 6.67 -1.98 -22.40
C ARG A 308 7.20 -1.09 -23.52
N VAL A 309 6.87 -1.44 -24.76
CA VAL A 309 7.04 -0.61 -25.96
C VAL A 309 5.64 -0.24 -26.44
N ASP A 310 5.37 1.05 -26.63
CA ASP A 310 4.07 1.59 -27.03
C ASP A 310 2.89 1.01 -26.22
N GLY A 311 3.08 0.92 -24.90
CA GLY A 311 2.11 0.41 -23.92
C GLY A 311 2.02 -1.12 -23.81
N LYS A 312 2.77 -1.90 -24.60
CA LYS A 312 2.64 -3.37 -24.69
C LYS A 312 3.96 -4.10 -24.43
N TRP A 313 3.90 -5.30 -23.87
CA TRP A 313 5.07 -6.17 -23.76
C TRP A 313 5.25 -6.96 -25.06
N VAL A 314 6.37 -6.74 -25.75
CA VAL A 314 6.73 -7.46 -26.97
C VAL A 314 7.60 -8.68 -26.68
N ASP A 315 7.63 -9.65 -27.60
CA ASP A 315 8.60 -10.75 -27.57
C ASP A 315 9.89 -10.41 -28.34
N SER A 316 10.81 -11.38 -28.43
CA SER A 316 12.12 -11.26 -29.08
C SER A 316 12.05 -10.89 -30.57
N GLU A 317 10.90 -11.05 -31.22
CA GLU A 317 10.67 -10.74 -32.64
C GLU A 317 9.95 -9.39 -32.82
N GLY A 318 9.57 -8.72 -31.72
CA GLY A 318 8.77 -7.49 -31.72
C GLY A 318 7.27 -7.73 -31.85
N ASN A 319 6.80 -8.98 -31.85
CA ASN A 319 5.38 -9.30 -31.91
C ASN A 319 4.69 -8.99 -30.56
N GLN A 320 3.36 -8.92 -30.57
CA GLN A 320 2.54 -8.62 -29.39
C GLN A 320 1.86 -9.91 -28.86
N PRO A 321 2.54 -10.71 -28.03
CA PRO A 321 2.01 -12.00 -27.55
C PRO A 321 0.70 -11.87 -26.74
N GLY A 322 -0.14 -12.89 -26.82
CA GLY A 322 -1.44 -12.94 -26.14
C GLY A 322 -1.33 -13.00 -24.61
N GLY A 323 -2.10 -12.16 -23.92
CA GLY A 323 -2.09 -12.04 -22.46
C GLY A 323 -1.94 -10.62 -21.92
N GLN A 324 -1.60 -9.65 -22.78
CA GLN A 324 -1.40 -8.22 -22.43
C GLN A 324 -2.40 -7.68 -21.39
N PHE A 325 -3.71 -7.90 -21.62
CA PHE A 325 -4.78 -7.43 -20.74
C PHE A 325 -4.68 -7.96 -19.29
N ALA A 326 -4.25 -9.21 -19.11
CA ALA A 326 -4.04 -9.82 -17.80
C ALA A 326 -2.89 -9.13 -17.05
N LEU A 327 -1.75 -8.92 -17.73
CA LEU A 327 -0.57 -8.27 -17.16
C LEU A 327 -0.86 -6.78 -16.86
N LEU A 328 -1.54 -6.05 -17.77
CA LEU A 328 -1.94 -4.66 -17.54
C LEU A 328 -2.89 -4.52 -16.35
N TYR A 329 -3.80 -5.48 -16.14
CA TYR A 329 -4.66 -5.48 -14.95
C TYR A 329 -3.88 -5.79 -13.68
N LEU A 330 -3.00 -6.80 -13.69
CA LEU A 330 -2.17 -7.13 -12.52
C LEU A 330 -1.23 -5.99 -12.13
N LEU A 331 -0.54 -5.36 -13.08
CA LEU A 331 0.31 -4.17 -12.87
C LEU A 331 -0.49 -3.05 -12.18
N ARG A 332 -1.68 -2.71 -12.71
CA ARG A 332 -2.58 -1.71 -12.13
C ARG A 332 -3.09 -2.10 -10.73
N ARG A 333 -3.42 -3.38 -10.52
CA ARG A 333 -3.82 -3.91 -9.20
C ARG A 333 -2.69 -3.75 -8.18
N CYS A 334 -1.45 -4.06 -8.55
CA CYS A 334 -0.27 -3.91 -7.69
C CYS A 334 -0.01 -2.45 -7.32
N HIS A 335 -0.06 -1.51 -8.28
CA HIS A 335 0.03 -0.07 -7.97
C HIS A 335 -1.12 0.41 -7.07
N GLY A 336 -2.35 -0.08 -7.26
CA GLY A 336 -3.49 0.28 -6.41
C GLY A 336 -3.41 -0.27 -4.98
N LEU A 337 -2.77 -1.44 -4.80
CA LEU A 337 -2.46 -2.00 -3.48
C LEU A 337 -1.34 -1.22 -2.79
N LEU A 338 -0.28 -0.91 -3.53
CA LEU A 338 0.85 -0.11 -3.06
C LEU A 338 0.40 1.31 -2.64
N TYR A 339 -0.41 1.97 -3.46
CA TYR A 339 -1.02 3.27 -3.13
C TYR A 339 -1.83 3.21 -1.82
N ARG A 340 -2.60 2.14 -1.61
CA ARG A 340 -3.35 1.95 -0.37
C ARG A 340 -2.42 1.87 0.85
N LEU A 341 -1.37 1.03 0.76
CA LEU A 341 -0.38 0.86 1.83
C LEU A 341 0.32 2.19 2.19
N ILE A 342 0.81 2.93 1.19
CA ILE A 342 1.45 4.25 1.40
C ILE A 342 0.44 5.28 1.94
N SER A 343 -0.84 5.17 1.58
CA SER A 343 -1.90 6.08 2.07
C SER A 343 -2.39 5.73 3.48
N SER A 344 -2.16 4.50 3.95
CA SER A 344 -2.51 4.02 5.29
C SER A 344 -1.37 4.09 6.31
N SER A 345 -0.25 4.74 5.99
CA SER A 345 0.84 4.99 6.95
C SER A 345 0.40 6.02 8.01
N GLU A 346 0.35 5.61 9.28
CA GLU A 346 0.08 6.50 10.41
C GLU A 346 1.30 7.39 10.70
N PRO A 347 1.12 8.67 11.13
CA PRO A 347 2.22 9.56 11.46
C PRO A 347 2.77 9.29 12.86
N ILE A 348 3.36 8.10 13.01
CA ILE A 348 3.99 7.56 14.21
C ILE A 348 5.35 7.01 13.75
N SER A 349 6.44 7.29 14.48
CA SER A 349 7.75 6.74 14.10
C SER A 349 7.82 5.22 14.35
N GLU A 350 8.71 4.54 13.63
CA GLU A 350 9.00 3.11 13.81
C GLU A 350 9.24 2.71 15.28
N GLU A 351 9.87 3.61 16.06
CA GLU A 351 10.18 3.44 17.49
C GLU A 351 8.93 3.38 18.39
N LEU A 352 7.87 4.11 18.02
CA LEU A 352 6.61 4.15 18.78
C LEU A 352 5.55 3.15 18.30
N MET A 353 5.73 2.57 17.11
CA MET A 353 4.82 1.55 16.56
C MET A 353 4.56 0.37 17.55
N PRO A 354 5.56 -0.21 18.26
CA PRO A 354 5.30 -1.28 19.22
C PRO A 354 4.34 -0.87 20.35
N ILE A 355 4.41 0.38 20.80
CA ILE A 355 3.56 0.92 21.86
C ILE A 355 2.15 1.17 21.31
N SER A 356 2.04 1.84 20.15
CA SER A 356 0.75 2.06 19.48
C SER A 356 0.02 0.74 19.20
N ASN A 357 0.74 -0.29 18.73
CA ASN A 357 0.17 -1.61 18.45
C ASN A 357 -0.29 -2.34 19.73
N LYS A 358 0.40 -2.20 20.86
CA LYS A 358 -0.06 -2.71 22.16
C LYS A 358 -1.35 -2.00 22.60
N LEU A 359 -1.41 -0.67 22.49
CA LEU A 359 -2.60 0.13 22.83
C LEU A 359 -3.80 -0.20 21.93
N LEU A 360 -3.61 -0.22 20.60
CA LEU A 360 -4.67 -0.58 19.65
C LEU A 360 -5.18 -2.03 19.87
N THR A 361 -4.34 -2.91 20.39
CA THR A 361 -4.76 -4.27 20.79
C THR A 361 -5.58 -4.25 22.08
N VAL A 362 -5.12 -3.55 23.13
CA VAL A 362 -5.88 -3.36 24.39
C VAL A 362 -7.22 -2.70 24.12
N LYS A 363 -7.24 -1.57 23.38
CA LYS A 363 -8.46 -0.88 22.94
C LYS A 363 -9.43 -1.83 22.23
N LYS A 364 -8.93 -2.66 21.30
CA LYS A 364 -9.79 -3.64 20.61
C LYS A 364 -10.37 -4.65 21.60
N CYS A 365 -9.57 -5.24 22.48
CA CYS A 365 -10.04 -6.20 23.47
C CYS A 365 -11.12 -5.59 24.38
N LEU A 366 -10.89 -4.41 24.94
CA LEU A 366 -11.89 -3.67 25.73
C LEU A 366 -13.19 -3.44 24.94
N ASN A 367 -13.10 -3.04 23.67
CA ASN A 367 -14.26 -2.87 22.79
C ASN A 367 -14.98 -4.17 22.43
N GLU A 368 -14.33 -5.35 22.47
CA GLU A 368 -15.05 -6.62 22.32
C GLU A 368 -15.72 -7.04 23.65
N VAL A 369 -15.08 -6.83 24.81
CA VAL A 369 -15.72 -7.10 26.12
C VAL A 369 -16.96 -6.23 26.32
N LEU A 370 -16.87 -4.91 26.07
CA LEU A 370 -18.00 -3.97 26.19
C LEU A 370 -19.21 -4.33 25.28
N LYS A 371 -19.00 -5.05 24.17
CA LYS A 371 -20.10 -5.54 23.30
C LYS A 371 -20.83 -6.75 23.86
N HIS A 372 -20.23 -7.48 24.80
CA HIS A 372 -20.79 -8.72 25.33
C HIS A 372 -21.72 -8.52 26.52
N GLY A 373 -21.89 -7.29 27.01
CA GLY A 373 -22.67 -6.96 28.21
C GLY A 373 -21.78 -6.58 29.38
N ASN A 374 -22.37 -6.26 30.54
CA ASN A 374 -21.64 -5.94 31.77
C ASN A 374 -21.25 -7.22 32.55
N ASP A 375 -21.35 -8.39 31.93
CA ASP A 375 -20.99 -9.74 32.43
C ASP A 375 -19.47 -9.93 32.68
N PHE A 376 -18.77 -8.92 33.21
CA PHE A 376 -17.34 -8.91 33.50
C PHE A 376 -17.06 -8.33 34.89
N THR A 377 -16.18 -8.97 35.66
CA THR A 377 -15.87 -8.49 37.02
C THR A 377 -14.74 -7.45 37.00
N PRO A 378 -14.55 -6.67 38.07
CA PRO A 378 -13.37 -5.80 38.22
C PRO A 378 -12.03 -6.56 38.10
N ARG A 379 -12.04 -7.89 38.32
CA ARG A 379 -10.88 -8.78 38.17
C ARG A 379 -10.52 -9.02 36.70
N ASP A 380 -11.51 -9.04 35.82
CA ASP A 380 -11.32 -9.26 34.37
C ASP A 380 -10.78 -8.01 33.67
N LEU A 381 -10.90 -6.84 34.31
CA LEU A 381 -10.26 -5.59 33.89
C LEU A 381 -8.77 -5.50 34.29
N TYR A 382 -8.33 -6.28 35.29
CA TYR A 382 -6.95 -6.23 35.81
C TYR A 382 -5.84 -6.43 34.75
N PRO A 383 -5.96 -7.36 33.78
CA PRO A 383 -4.95 -7.52 32.73
C PRO A 383 -4.78 -6.27 31.85
N TYR A 384 -5.86 -5.51 31.62
CA TYR A 384 -5.81 -4.26 30.85
C TYR A 384 -5.21 -3.12 31.68
N HIS A 385 -5.67 -2.95 32.93
CA HIS A 385 -5.05 -2.03 33.91
C HIS A 385 -3.54 -2.23 34.01
N LEU A 386 -3.08 -3.48 34.20
CA LEU A 386 -1.67 -3.82 34.26
C LEU A 386 -0.94 -3.54 32.92
N ALA A 387 -1.59 -3.80 31.79
CA ALA A 387 -1.01 -3.55 30.47
C ALA A 387 -0.83 -2.04 30.16
N LEU A 388 -1.74 -1.19 30.62
CA LEU A 388 -1.65 0.28 30.51
C LEU A 388 -0.64 0.85 31.51
N TYR A 389 -0.68 0.43 32.77
CA TYR A 389 0.32 0.82 33.78
C TYR A 389 1.75 0.49 33.33
N GLN A 390 1.98 -0.67 32.70
CA GLN A 390 3.26 -0.99 32.08
C GLN A 390 3.68 -0.02 30.97
N ILE A 391 2.74 0.56 30.22
CA ILE A 391 3.01 1.52 29.13
C ILE A 391 3.29 2.91 29.71
N ASP A 392 2.50 3.36 30.69
CA ASP A 392 2.75 4.63 31.39
C ASP A 392 4.12 4.65 32.08
N ASN A 393 4.58 3.52 32.64
CA ASN A 393 5.93 3.39 33.20
C ASN A 393 7.08 3.46 32.17
N LEU A 394 6.80 3.41 30.86
CA LEU A 394 7.80 3.70 29.81
C LEU A 394 7.95 5.22 29.57
N ARG A 395 7.01 6.03 30.05
CA ARG A 395 7.03 7.48 29.91
C ARG A 395 7.93 8.11 30.96
N LYS A 396 8.59 9.20 30.58
CA LYS A 396 9.29 10.14 31.48
C LYS A 396 8.75 11.53 31.18
N ASP A 397 8.43 12.32 32.20
CA ASP A 397 7.83 13.66 32.03
C ASP A 397 6.63 13.69 31.05
N GLY A 398 5.81 12.63 31.08
CA GLY A 398 4.63 12.43 30.22
C GLY A 398 4.93 11.98 28.77
N LYS A 399 6.18 11.76 28.38
CA LYS A 399 6.62 11.45 27.01
C LYS A 399 7.34 10.11 26.90
N PHE A 400 7.22 9.46 25.76
CA PHE A 400 8.07 8.33 25.37
C PHE A 400 9.37 8.85 24.77
N TYR A 401 10.49 8.18 25.04
CA TYR A 401 11.83 8.58 24.58
C TYR A 401 12.49 7.48 23.76
N SER A 402 13.28 7.89 22.76
CA SER A 402 14.16 7.06 21.95
C SER A 402 15.36 6.54 22.76
N ASP A 403 16.03 5.48 22.29
CA ASP A 403 17.24 4.93 22.92
C ASP A 403 18.42 5.94 22.95
N ASP A 404 18.45 6.92 22.05
CA ASP A 404 19.43 8.01 22.01
C ASP A 404 19.03 9.23 22.88
N GLY A 405 17.90 9.16 23.60
CA GLY A 405 17.35 10.26 24.39
C GLY A 405 16.51 11.27 23.58
N GLY A 406 16.29 11.01 22.28
CA GLY A 406 15.35 11.77 21.45
C GLY A 406 13.89 11.64 21.90
N VAL A 407 13.03 12.54 21.39
CA VAL A 407 11.58 12.44 21.51
C VAL A 407 11.02 12.09 20.12
N PRO A 408 10.57 10.84 19.89
CA PRO A 408 10.10 10.40 18.58
C PRO A 408 8.76 11.03 18.17
N GLU A 409 8.53 11.13 16.86
CA GLU A 409 7.28 11.64 16.26
C GLU A 409 6.11 10.69 16.50
N GLY A 410 4.91 11.25 16.73
CA GLY A 410 3.68 10.49 16.98
C GLY A 410 3.21 10.47 18.44
N GLN A 411 3.94 11.08 19.39
CA GLN A 411 3.60 11.15 20.82
C GLN A 411 2.11 11.38 21.09
N ALA A 412 1.53 12.41 20.47
CA ALA A 412 0.13 12.80 20.70
C ALA A 412 -0.89 11.72 20.29
N ILE A 413 -0.57 10.88 19.32
CA ILE A 413 -1.44 9.77 18.89
C ILE A 413 -1.32 8.60 19.86
N VAL A 414 -0.10 8.28 20.31
CA VAL A 414 0.11 7.25 21.33
C VAL A 414 -0.50 7.66 22.67
N SER A 415 -0.43 8.95 23.06
CA SER A 415 -1.15 9.49 24.21
C SER A 415 -2.67 9.40 24.03
N SER A 416 -3.22 9.83 22.88
CA SER A 416 -4.65 9.68 22.58
C SER A 416 -5.11 8.23 22.70
N HIS A 417 -4.39 7.28 22.08
CA HIS A 417 -4.69 5.84 22.18
C HIS A 417 -4.63 5.31 23.63
N LEU A 418 -3.79 5.88 24.49
CA LEU A 418 -3.64 5.51 25.90
C LEU A 418 -4.76 6.11 26.77
N GLU A 419 -5.05 7.40 26.58
CA GLU A 419 -6.17 8.12 27.21
C GLU A 419 -7.52 7.47 26.82
N GLU A 420 -7.69 7.09 25.56
CA GLU A 420 -8.85 6.33 25.06
C GLU A 420 -8.95 4.92 25.66
N CYS A 421 -7.84 4.27 26.02
CA CYS A 421 -7.88 2.98 26.71
C CYS A 421 -8.26 3.14 28.18
N HIS A 422 -7.74 4.16 28.87
CA HIS A 422 -8.11 4.47 30.25
C HIS A 422 -9.59 4.84 30.36
N ALA A 423 -10.09 5.72 29.48
CA ALA A 423 -11.50 6.12 29.46
C ALA A 423 -12.47 4.95 29.15
N LEU A 424 -12.08 3.99 28.32
CA LEU A 424 -12.87 2.77 28.10
C LEU A 424 -12.93 1.88 29.35
N ILE A 425 -11.86 1.82 30.14
CA ILE A 425 -11.86 1.07 31.40
C ILE A 425 -12.70 1.81 32.45
N GLU A 426 -12.61 3.13 32.54
CA GLU A 426 -13.43 3.97 33.41
C GLU A 426 -14.93 3.77 33.13
N GLN A 427 -15.35 3.88 31.87
CA GLN A 427 -16.72 3.58 31.43
C GLN A 427 -17.17 2.15 31.80
N MET A 428 -16.27 1.17 31.71
CA MET A 428 -16.57 -0.22 32.09
C MET A 428 -16.68 -0.39 33.61
N GLN A 429 -15.95 0.39 34.41
CA GLN A 429 -16.07 0.39 35.87
C GLN A 429 -17.34 1.09 36.36
N GLU A 430 -17.74 2.20 35.73
CA GLU A 430 -19.06 2.81 35.95
C GLU A 430 -20.19 1.81 35.68
N GLY A 431 -20.09 1.05 34.58
CA GLY A 431 -21.07 0.03 34.20
C GLY A 431 -21.25 -1.10 35.22
N ILE A 432 -20.15 -1.59 35.83
CA ILE A 432 -20.22 -2.60 36.91
C ILE A 432 -20.92 -2.01 38.13
N ASN A 433 -20.48 -0.85 38.62
CA ASN A 433 -21.04 -0.25 39.82
C ASN A 433 -22.54 0.02 39.65
N SER A 434 -23.00 0.43 38.46
CA SER A 434 -24.43 0.64 38.21
C SER A 434 -25.27 -0.63 38.19
N SER A 435 -24.70 -1.79 37.83
CA SER A 435 -25.42 -3.07 37.95
C SER A 435 -25.43 -3.61 39.37
N ASP A 436 -24.39 -3.33 40.17
CA ASP A 436 -24.36 -3.69 41.59
C ASP A 436 -25.39 -2.87 42.38
N GLU A 437 -25.61 -1.59 42.04
CA GLU A 437 -26.62 -0.71 42.68
C GLU A 437 -28.09 -1.06 42.34
N ASP A 438 -28.36 -1.76 41.23
CA ASP A 438 -29.72 -2.17 40.82
C ASP A 438 -30.20 -3.48 41.51
N GLU A 439 -29.31 -4.31 42.08
CA GLU A 439 -29.69 -5.56 42.76
C GLU A 439 -30.07 -5.36 44.25
N ASP A 440 -29.66 -4.27 44.90
CA ASP A 440 -29.83 -4.00 46.34
C ASP A 440 -31.23 -3.44 46.75
N VAL A 441 -32.26 -3.53 45.89
CA VAL A 441 -33.51 -2.75 46.03
C VAL A 441 -34.81 -3.57 46.25
N GLU A 442 -34.79 -4.92 46.20
CA GLU A 442 -36.02 -5.76 46.29
C GLU A 442 -36.31 -6.44 47.66
N ASP A 443 -35.55 -6.21 48.73
CA ASP A 443 -35.66 -6.99 50.00
C ASP A 443 -35.89 -6.15 51.30
N GLU A 444 -36.65 -5.05 51.27
CA GLU A 444 -37.19 -4.37 52.48
C GLU A 444 -38.71 -4.03 52.37
N GLU A 445 -39.59 -5.01 52.64
CA GLU A 445 -40.95 -4.76 53.17
C GLU A 445 -41.11 -5.45 54.55
N GLU A 446 -41.02 -4.67 55.64
CA GLU A 446 -41.33 -5.10 57.01
C GLU A 446 -42.86 -4.99 57.29
N ASP A 447 -43.48 -6.04 57.84
CA ASP A 447 -43.99 -6.09 59.24
C ASP A 447 -45.21 -7.03 59.51
N ASP A 448 -45.25 -7.51 60.77
CA ASP A 448 -46.39 -7.97 61.60
C ASP A 448 -47.49 -8.94 61.09
N ASP A 449 -47.69 -10.08 61.81
CA ASP A 449 -48.66 -10.14 62.93
C ASP A 449 -48.47 -11.43 63.82
N ILE A 450 -49.24 -11.56 64.91
CA ILE A 450 -48.91 -12.34 66.13
C ILE A 450 -49.71 -13.65 66.30
N SER A 451 -49.07 -14.72 66.83
CA SER A 451 -49.74 -15.73 67.71
C SER A 451 -48.76 -16.59 68.54
N GLU A 452 -49.25 -17.22 69.62
CA GLU A 452 -48.50 -17.98 70.63
C GLU A 452 -48.38 -19.51 70.31
N GLU A 453 -47.32 -20.21 70.79
CA GLU A 453 -47.44 -21.20 71.90
C GLU A 453 -46.12 -22.00 72.20
N ILE A 454 -45.66 -21.86 73.46
CA ILE A 454 -44.83 -22.71 74.35
C ILE A 454 -44.15 -24.01 73.80
N LEU A 455 -42.82 -24.16 74.06
CA LEU A 455 -42.22 -25.33 74.76
C LEU A 455 -40.75 -25.10 75.21
N GLU A 456 -40.21 -26.00 76.06
CA GLU A 456 -39.04 -25.78 76.96
C GLU A 456 -37.69 -26.39 76.51
N ASP A 457 -36.63 -26.04 77.27
CA ASP A 457 -35.26 -26.62 77.38
C ASP A 457 -34.28 -26.46 76.19
N GLY A 458 -32.97 -26.22 76.41
CA GLY A 458 -32.25 -25.97 77.66
C GLY A 458 -30.71 -25.85 77.51
N LEU A 459 -30.07 -25.20 78.49
CA LEU A 459 -28.61 -25.08 78.75
C LEU A 459 -27.70 -24.22 77.83
N GLN A 460 -26.76 -23.53 78.50
CA GLN A 460 -25.56 -22.84 77.98
C GLN A 460 -24.29 -23.59 78.50
N PRO A 461 -23.03 -23.08 78.47
CA PRO A 461 -22.40 -21.99 77.68
C PRO A 461 -21.00 -22.40 77.07
N ALA A 462 -20.30 -21.42 76.44
CA ALA A 462 -18.89 -21.04 76.71
C ALA A 462 -17.90 -20.91 75.51
N GLN A 463 -17.21 -19.77 75.50
CA GLN A 463 -15.97 -19.41 74.78
C GLN A 463 -14.72 -19.76 75.67
N PRO A 464 -13.40 -19.54 75.31
CA PRO A 464 -12.84 -18.55 74.36
C PRO A 464 -11.55 -18.92 73.56
N PHE A 465 -11.02 -17.91 72.86
CA PHE A 465 -9.69 -17.81 72.19
C PHE A 465 -8.48 -17.99 73.14
N PRO A 466 -7.25 -18.23 72.60
CA PRO A 466 -6.29 -17.11 72.43
C PRO A 466 -5.38 -17.17 71.18
N THR A 467 -4.52 -16.15 71.03
CA THR A 467 -3.63 -15.82 69.89
C THR A 467 -2.17 -16.34 70.05
N HIS A 468 -1.34 -16.22 69.00
CA HIS A 468 0.07 -15.80 69.09
C HIS A 468 0.68 -15.40 67.72
N SER A 469 1.92 -14.87 67.69
CA SER A 469 2.56 -14.21 66.53
C SER A 469 4.10 -14.34 66.53
N ALA A 470 4.75 -14.46 65.36
CA ALA A 470 6.19 -14.23 65.12
C ALA A 470 6.56 -14.17 63.62
N ALA A 471 7.68 -13.50 63.29
CA ALA A 471 8.40 -13.55 61.99
C ALA A 471 9.92 -13.62 62.26
N PRO A 472 10.82 -14.02 61.31
CA PRO A 472 11.55 -12.99 60.52
C PRO A 472 12.21 -13.43 59.16
N ALA A 473 12.91 -12.47 58.53
CA ALA A 473 14.13 -12.59 57.68
C ALA A 473 14.05 -12.76 56.14
N VAL A 474 15.11 -12.29 55.45
CA VAL A 474 15.26 -12.12 53.98
C VAL A 474 16.73 -12.31 53.55
N PRO A 475 17.02 -12.97 52.41
CA PRO A 475 18.19 -12.74 51.54
C PRO A 475 17.79 -12.57 50.04
N PRO A 476 18.69 -12.32 49.05
CA PRO A 476 18.44 -11.23 48.07
C PRO A 476 18.39 -11.57 46.56
N SER A 477 18.06 -10.53 45.80
CA SER A 477 18.12 -10.26 44.34
C SER A 477 18.62 -11.32 43.35
N VAL A 478 17.82 -11.56 42.30
CA VAL A 478 18.25 -12.12 41.00
C VAL A 478 17.69 -11.27 39.86
N THR A 479 18.53 -10.90 38.89
CA THR A 479 18.15 -10.16 37.68
C THR A 479 17.49 -11.08 36.65
N LEU A 480 16.40 -10.65 36.02
CA LEU A 480 15.73 -11.38 34.93
C LEU A 480 15.54 -10.52 33.67
N ALA A 481 15.79 -11.14 32.52
CA ALA A 481 15.63 -10.55 31.18
C ALA A 481 14.17 -10.69 30.69
N PRO A 482 13.72 -9.87 29.70
CA PRO A 482 12.34 -9.90 29.23
C PRO A 482 12.00 -11.20 28.46
N PRO A 483 10.82 -11.81 28.68
CA PRO A 483 10.41 -13.02 27.99
C PRO A 483 9.87 -12.72 26.57
N THR A 484 10.36 -13.46 25.58
CA THR A 484 9.83 -13.45 24.22
C THR A 484 8.54 -14.27 24.12
N SER A 485 7.41 -13.63 23.80
CA SER A 485 6.14 -14.32 23.62
C SER A 485 6.13 -15.11 22.30
N THR A 486 6.17 -16.44 22.40
CA THR A 486 6.01 -17.36 21.27
C THR A 486 4.64 -18.00 21.33
N LEU A 487 3.73 -17.64 20.41
CA LEU A 487 2.44 -18.33 20.31
C LEU A 487 1.88 -18.29 18.87
N ALA A 488 2.14 -19.38 18.15
CA ALA A 488 1.54 -19.69 16.86
C ALA A 488 1.45 -21.22 16.69
N SER A 489 0.49 -21.68 15.90
CA SER A 489 0.21 -23.10 15.55
C SER A 489 -0.64 -23.88 16.56
N LEU A 490 -1.97 -23.86 16.35
CA LEU A 490 -2.84 -25.00 16.60
C LEU A 490 -3.38 -25.48 15.26
N ALA A 491 -2.95 -26.66 14.82
CA ALA A 491 -3.40 -27.30 13.59
C ALA A 491 -4.24 -28.54 13.91
N ILE A 492 -5.43 -28.62 13.32
CA ILE A 492 -6.37 -29.73 13.55
C ILE A 492 -5.97 -30.94 12.69
N ARG A 493 -5.98 -32.13 13.28
CA ARG A 493 -5.78 -33.42 12.62
C ARG A 493 -7.11 -34.04 12.21
N SER A 494 -7.12 -34.73 11.07
CA SER A 494 -7.86 -35.99 10.91
C SER A 494 -7.07 -36.97 10.04
N SER A 495 -7.28 -38.27 10.27
CA SER A 495 -6.84 -39.40 9.44
C SER A 495 -7.87 -39.64 8.30
N ASP A 496 -7.80 -40.62 7.38
CA ASP A 496 -6.86 -41.70 6.98
C ASP A 496 -7.20 -42.07 5.49
N SER A 497 -6.55 -42.94 4.70
CA SER A 497 -5.38 -43.85 4.81
C SER A 497 -4.88 -44.21 3.38
N GLY A 498 -3.80 -45.00 3.24
CA GLY A 498 -3.51 -45.76 2.00
C GLY A 498 -2.03 -45.96 1.66
N GLN A 499 -1.63 -47.19 1.28
CA GLN A 499 -0.26 -47.57 0.94
C GLN A 499 -0.08 -47.84 -0.58
N SER A 500 1.01 -47.34 -1.18
CA SER A 500 1.78 -48.06 -2.21
C SER A 500 3.14 -47.40 -2.53
N THR A 501 4.15 -48.23 -2.79
CA THR A 501 5.48 -47.91 -3.34
C THR A 501 5.81 -49.00 -4.39
N PRO A 502 6.95 -49.02 -5.12
CA PRO A 502 8.00 -48.02 -5.42
C PRO A 502 8.00 -47.76 -6.98
N PRO A 503 9.09 -47.49 -7.75
CA PRO A 503 10.51 -47.23 -7.44
C PRO A 503 11.13 -45.98 -8.11
N ALA A 504 12.44 -45.80 -7.90
CA ALA A 504 13.23 -44.62 -8.28
C ALA A 504 13.91 -44.72 -9.66
N THR A 505 14.39 -43.59 -10.19
CA THR A 505 15.30 -43.54 -11.34
C THR A 505 16.42 -42.50 -11.15
N THR A 506 17.64 -42.99 -11.31
CA THR A 506 18.95 -42.34 -11.51
C THR A 506 19.00 -40.83 -11.80
N ALA A 507 19.76 -40.09 -10.98
CA ALA A 507 20.29 -38.77 -11.35
C ALA A 507 21.71 -38.91 -11.94
N LEU A 508 22.03 -38.12 -12.97
CA LEU A 508 23.37 -38.01 -13.55
C LEU A 508 23.89 -36.57 -13.42
N ASN A 509 25.19 -36.44 -13.13
CA ASN A 509 25.83 -35.19 -12.74
C ASN A 509 26.99 -34.88 -13.69
N ILE A 510 27.01 -33.68 -14.30
CA ILE A 510 28.06 -33.23 -15.23
C ILE A 510 28.42 -31.76 -14.92
N PRO A 511 29.71 -31.43 -14.68
CA PRO A 511 30.14 -30.08 -14.30
C PRO A 511 30.37 -29.14 -15.51
N PRO A 512 30.41 -27.81 -15.28
CA PRO A 512 30.58 -26.82 -16.34
C PRO A 512 32.02 -26.73 -16.86
N LYS A 513 32.17 -26.29 -18.12
CA LYS A 513 33.43 -25.78 -18.69
C LYS A 513 33.25 -24.30 -19.07
N GLY A 514 34.20 -23.47 -18.66
CA GLY A 514 34.22 -22.04 -19.00
C GLY A 514 34.75 -21.80 -20.42
N PHE A 515 34.41 -20.64 -20.97
CA PHE A 515 34.99 -20.12 -22.22
C PHE A 515 36.12 -19.13 -21.90
N THR A 516 37.30 -19.35 -22.48
CA THR A 516 38.35 -18.34 -22.60
C THR A 516 38.34 -17.76 -24.01
N ALA A 517 38.63 -16.48 -24.15
CA ALA A 517 38.67 -15.80 -25.44
C ALA A 517 39.85 -16.26 -26.30
N ASN A 518 39.74 -16.09 -27.62
CA ASN A 518 40.88 -15.77 -28.47
C ASN A 518 40.43 -14.95 -29.68
N ALA A 519 41.37 -14.24 -30.32
CA ALA A 519 41.12 -13.32 -31.44
C ALA A 519 42.05 -13.61 -32.62
N ALA A 520 41.94 -12.81 -33.69
CA ALA A 520 42.76 -12.84 -34.92
C ALA A 520 42.53 -14.07 -35.84
N SER A 521 42.73 -14.00 -37.17
CA SER A 521 42.84 -12.85 -38.11
C SER A 521 42.78 -13.35 -39.57
N MET A 522 42.40 -12.46 -40.50
CA MET A 522 42.62 -12.59 -41.96
C MET A 522 41.81 -13.74 -42.65
N GLU A 523 41.61 -13.76 -43.98
CA GLU A 523 42.23 -12.99 -45.07
C GLU A 523 41.22 -12.54 -46.18
N ARG A 524 41.74 -12.19 -47.36
CA ARG A 524 41.08 -11.63 -48.56
C ARG A 524 40.22 -12.71 -49.29
N THR A 525 39.31 -12.40 -50.24
CA THR A 525 39.52 -11.67 -51.52
C THR A 525 38.25 -11.11 -52.18
N GLU A 526 38.44 -10.02 -52.96
CA GLU A 526 37.81 -9.69 -54.27
C GLU A 526 36.27 -9.54 -54.41
N SER A 527 35.70 -8.89 -55.45
CA SER A 527 36.08 -7.71 -56.26
C SER A 527 34.92 -7.38 -57.24
N THR A 528 34.52 -6.10 -57.35
CA THR A 528 33.75 -5.36 -58.42
C THR A 528 32.92 -4.25 -57.72
N SER A 529 33.10 -2.95 -58.00
CA SER A 529 32.54 -2.14 -59.13
C SER A 529 31.02 -2.30 -59.29
N THR A 530 30.18 -1.25 -59.32
CA THR A 530 30.37 0.13 -59.85
C THR A 530 29.36 1.03 -59.08
N SER A 531 29.69 2.19 -58.50
CA SER A 531 29.95 3.50 -59.16
C SER A 531 28.89 3.83 -60.22
N LEU A 532 28.01 4.82 -60.05
CA LEU A 532 28.37 6.24 -60.04
C LEU A 532 27.35 7.15 -59.32
N ASP A 533 27.76 8.38 -59.01
CA ASP A 533 26.94 9.45 -58.44
C ASP A 533 26.01 10.12 -59.48
N THR A 534 24.93 10.75 -58.99
CA THR A 534 24.71 12.18 -59.26
C THR A 534 23.76 12.81 -58.25
N ALA A 535 24.07 14.05 -57.84
CA ALA A 535 23.21 14.88 -57.01
C ALA A 535 22.92 16.21 -57.72
N THR A 536 21.67 16.66 -57.66
CA THR A 536 21.27 18.03 -58.01
C THR A 536 20.15 18.47 -57.07
N ALA A 537 20.12 19.75 -56.69
CA ALA A 537 19.08 20.36 -55.86
C ALA A 537 18.45 21.56 -56.56
N SER A 538 17.31 22.05 -56.03
CA SER A 538 16.63 23.31 -56.44
C SER A 538 15.97 23.29 -57.84
N GLN A 539 14.91 24.05 -58.15
CA GLN A 539 14.10 25.03 -57.37
C GLN A 539 12.59 24.95 -57.84
N PRO A 540 11.66 25.94 -57.70
CA PRO A 540 10.21 25.67 -57.65
C PRO A 540 9.45 26.18 -58.91
N GLU A 541 8.17 26.58 -58.70
CA GLU A 541 7.11 26.93 -59.67
C GLU A 541 6.47 25.67 -60.28
N HIS A 542 5.17 25.43 -60.11
CA HIS A 542 4.07 26.40 -60.27
C HIS A 542 2.88 26.24 -59.31
#